data_AF-A0A1G5VDP1-F1
#
_entry.id   AF-A0A1G5VDP1-F1
#
_cell.length_a   1.000
_cell.length_b   1.000
_cell.length_c   1.000
_cell.angle_alpha   90.00
_cell.angle_beta   90.00
_cell.angle_gamma   90.00
#
_symmetry.space_group_name_H-M   'P 1'
#
loop_
_entity.id
_entity.type
_entity.pdbx_description
1 polymer ?
#
loop_
_entity_poly.entity_id
_entity_poly.type
_entity_poly.pdbx_seq_one_letter_code
_entity_poly.pdbx_strand_id
1 'polypeptide(L)'
;MDKEKKGLHLKRATKLKIIFAGLLTTVAAMFATIYFTDDQSYNLSWIINVTVEDGATDPAYSSGGFDIKKAGKFKFKAQWGDWENLDPETQAGFITALTIKDSAGEVIFETTGESLKAESRIFDLEEGGYTLEYRFLANQEDLDAYLLEHFGEKSEEPADCFKDGTWEREYSLVADESHPKAVVVGALFGLIFGGFLAALLMVLGTRDDKNVPKYDERQIAEQGKAYKYGFFTALMMLALVACSGLLQIEIPMEQSMLCTFVVVVMVAVMATPLIMKDAYFSLRENKRFLIIVVGILGLVNLAIGVGAIASGRIMADGKVSFMGGANLAAAALLIYIEIAIIIKSIIDKKED
;
A
#
# COMPACT_ATOMS: atom_id res chain seq x y z
N MET A 1 -45.36 25.48 -21.48
CA MET A 1 -44.87 25.10 -20.13
C MET A 1 -44.60 23.60 -19.98
N ASP A 2 -45.48 22.71 -20.44
CA ASP A 2 -45.32 21.26 -20.21
C ASP A 2 -44.26 20.58 -21.12
N LYS A 3 -44.13 21.02 -22.38
CA LYS A 3 -43.07 20.54 -23.30
C LYS A 3 -41.65 20.92 -22.88
N GLU A 4 -41.48 22.07 -22.23
CA GLU A 4 -40.19 22.59 -21.78
C GLU A 4 -39.67 21.83 -20.55
N LYS A 5 -40.56 21.55 -19.58
CA LYS A 5 -40.24 20.67 -18.44
C LYS A 5 -39.92 19.25 -18.89
N LYS A 6 -40.68 18.70 -19.84
CA LYS A 6 -40.39 17.38 -20.44
C LYS A 6 -39.02 17.34 -21.14
N GLY A 7 -38.67 18.39 -21.89
CA GLY A 7 -37.37 18.52 -22.54
C GLY A 7 -36.20 18.62 -21.54
N LEU A 8 -36.39 19.34 -20.42
CA LEU A 8 -35.40 19.47 -19.36
C LEU A 8 -35.19 18.14 -18.61
N HIS A 9 -36.28 17.42 -18.31
CA HIS A 9 -36.23 16.09 -17.68
C HIS A 9 -35.56 15.05 -18.59
N LEU A 10 -35.84 15.08 -19.89
CA LEU A 10 -35.22 14.18 -20.86
C LEU A 10 -33.71 14.46 -20.99
N LYS A 11 -33.30 15.74 -21.05
CA LYS A 11 -31.88 16.12 -21.06
C LYS A 11 -31.15 15.70 -19.77
N ARG A 12 -31.79 15.80 -18.60
CA ARG A 12 -31.22 15.33 -17.32
C ARG A 12 -31.10 13.80 -17.27
N ALA A 13 -32.12 13.08 -17.74
CA ALA A 13 -32.10 11.61 -17.78
C ALA A 13 -31.04 11.07 -18.75
N THR A 14 -30.87 11.68 -19.92
CA THR A 14 -29.83 11.31 -20.88
C THR A 14 -28.42 11.60 -20.34
N LYS A 15 -28.22 12.74 -19.67
CA LYS A 15 -26.95 13.03 -18.98
C LYS A 15 -26.65 12.00 -17.89
N LEU A 16 -27.64 11.63 -17.07
CA LEU A 16 -27.48 10.65 -15.99
C LEU A 16 -27.14 9.24 -16.52
N LYS A 17 -27.73 8.84 -17.65
CA LYS A 17 -27.42 7.56 -18.32
C LYS A 17 -26.00 7.52 -18.87
N ILE A 18 -25.53 8.61 -19.47
CA ILE A 18 -24.15 8.73 -19.97
C ILE A 18 -23.15 8.68 -18.80
N ILE A 19 -23.49 9.34 -17.68
CA ILE A 19 -22.68 9.31 -16.44
C ILE A 19 -22.61 7.90 -15.86
N PHE A 20 -23.74 7.19 -15.78
CA PHE A 20 -23.80 5.83 -15.23
C PHE A 20 -23.05 4.83 -16.12
N ALA A 21 -23.19 4.96 -17.44
CA ALA A 21 -22.43 4.15 -18.40
C ALA A 21 -20.92 4.41 -18.27
N GLY A 22 -20.50 5.67 -18.15
CA GLY A 22 -19.10 6.06 -17.93
C GLY A 22 -18.53 5.42 -16.66
N LEU A 23 -19.22 5.58 -15.52
CA LEU A 23 -18.81 4.98 -14.25
C LEU A 23 -18.70 3.45 -14.33
N LEU A 24 -19.67 2.78 -14.95
CA LEU A 24 -19.67 1.32 -15.09
C LEU A 24 -18.48 0.84 -15.93
N THR A 25 -18.16 1.56 -17.02
CA THR A 25 -16.98 1.27 -17.84
C THR A 25 -15.67 1.51 -17.10
N THR A 26 -15.58 2.57 -16.28
CA THR A 26 -14.35 2.85 -15.51
C THR A 26 -14.14 1.81 -14.42
N VAL A 27 -15.20 1.41 -13.72
CA VAL A 27 -15.14 0.35 -12.70
C VAL A 27 -14.80 -0.99 -13.34
N ALA A 28 -15.41 -1.35 -14.47
CA ALA A 28 -15.09 -2.58 -15.20
C ALA A 28 -13.64 -2.60 -15.72
N ALA A 29 -13.13 -1.47 -16.24
CA ALA A 29 -11.74 -1.34 -16.66
C ALA A 29 -10.75 -1.38 -15.48
N MET A 30 -11.14 -0.85 -14.31
CA MET A 30 -10.35 -0.94 -13.08
C MET A 30 -10.26 -2.38 -12.58
N PHE A 31 -11.38 -3.12 -12.55
CA PHE A 31 -11.38 -4.55 -12.26
C PHE A 31 -10.54 -5.32 -13.26
N ALA A 32 -10.63 -5.01 -14.55
CA ALA A 32 -9.80 -5.59 -15.59
C ALA A 32 -8.30 -5.30 -15.33
N THR A 33 -7.93 -4.08 -14.93
CA THR A 33 -6.52 -3.75 -14.66
C THR A 33 -6.00 -4.50 -13.42
N ILE A 34 -6.82 -4.62 -12.38
CA ILE A 34 -6.48 -5.37 -11.14
C ILE A 34 -6.39 -6.89 -11.39
N TYR A 35 -7.20 -7.43 -12.31
CA TYR A 35 -7.25 -8.85 -12.66
C TYR A 35 -6.30 -9.27 -13.79
N PHE A 36 -5.90 -8.36 -14.68
CA PHE A 36 -5.06 -8.67 -15.84
C PHE A 36 -3.60 -8.26 -15.67
N THR A 37 -3.22 -7.60 -14.57
CA THR A 37 -1.82 -7.60 -14.12
C THR A 37 -1.58 -8.88 -13.35
N ASP A 38 -1.24 -9.94 -14.08
CA ASP A 38 -0.66 -11.16 -13.52
C ASP A 38 0.74 -10.79 -13.01
N ASP A 39 0.81 -10.29 -11.77
CA ASP A 39 2.08 -9.94 -11.13
C ASP A 39 2.85 -11.25 -10.92
N GLN A 40 3.97 -11.42 -11.61
CA GLN A 40 4.87 -12.53 -11.32
C GLN A 40 5.70 -12.16 -10.11
N SER A 41 5.37 -12.77 -8.97
CA SER A 41 6.22 -12.79 -7.79
C SER A 41 6.74 -14.19 -7.57
N TYR A 42 8.05 -14.26 -7.34
CA TYR A 42 8.73 -15.49 -6.99
C TYR A 42 9.21 -15.35 -5.55
N ASN A 43 8.58 -16.10 -4.65
CA ASN A 43 8.98 -16.21 -3.26
C ASN A 43 9.65 -17.56 -3.07
N LEU A 44 10.97 -17.54 -2.90
CA LEU A 44 11.75 -18.71 -2.57
C LEU A 44 12.20 -18.54 -1.11
N SER A 45 11.85 -19.48 -0.24
CA SER A 45 12.34 -19.53 1.14
C SER A 45 12.82 -20.93 1.47
N TRP A 46 13.95 -21.03 2.16
CA TRP A 46 14.42 -22.28 2.75
C TRP A 46 15.31 -22.03 3.97
N ILE A 47 15.35 -23.05 4.82
CA ILE A 47 16.07 -23.03 6.09
C ILE A 47 17.35 -23.85 5.92
N ILE A 48 18.47 -23.30 6.36
CA ILE A 48 19.79 -23.92 6.31
C ILE A 48 20.41 -23.89 7.71
N ASN A 49 20.96 -25.03 8.12
CA ASN A 49 21.84 -25.11 9.28
C ASN A 49 23.28 -24.98 8.81
N VAL A 50 23.98 -23.94 9.28
CA VAL A 50 25.38 -23.69 8.96
C VAL A 50 26.20 -23.83 10.24
N THR A 51 27.17 -24.75 10.22
CA THR A 51 28.17 -24.91 11.27
C THR A 51 29.48 -24.26 10.84
N VAL A 52 30.04 -23.42 11.71
CA VAL A 52 31.39 -22.87 11.56
C VAL A 52 32.30 -23.57 12.57
N GLU A 53 33.37 -24.19 12.08
CA GLU A 53 34.40 -24.83 12.91
C GLU A 53 35.77 -24.55 12.28
N ASP A 54 36.71 -24.03 13.08
CA ASP A 54 38.07 -23.70 12.65
C ASP A 54 38.12 -22.80 11.40
N GLY A 55 37.17 -21.86 11.29
CA GLY A 55 37.09 -20.94 10.16
C GLY A 55 36.56 -21.54 8.86
N ALA A 56 36.04 -22.77 8.87
CA ALA A 56 35.37 -23.41 7.74
C ALA A 56 33.86 -23.58 8.00
N THR A 57 33.06 -23.59 6.93
CA THR A 57 31.59 -23.77 7.00
C THR A 57 31.15 -25.14 6.50
N ASP A 58 30.20 -25.77 7.21
CA ASP A 58 29.46 -26.95 6.77
C ASP A 58 27.93 -26.69 6.83
N PRO A 59 27.23 -26.63 5.69
CA PRO A 59 27.77 -26.72 4.33
C PRO A 59 28.57 -25.46 3.96
N ALA A 60 29.47 -25.57 2.99
CA ALA A 60 30.24 -24.40 2.48
C ALA A 60 29.37 -23.43 1.64
N TYR A 61 28.36 -23.98 0.98
CA TYR A 61 27.39 -23.24 0.19
C TYR A 61 26.05 -23.98 0.14
N SER A 62 25.02 -23.27 -0.29
CA SER A 62 23.71 -23.83 -0.62
C SER A 62 23.21 -23.25 -1.93
N SER A 63 22.55 -24.06 -2.74
CA SER A 63 22.06 -23.65 -4.05
C SER A 63 20.59 -24.00 -4.25
N GLY A 64 19.88 -23.14 -4.96
CA GLY A 64 18.51 -23.36 -5.40
C GLY A 64 18.33 -22.96 -6.86
N GLY A 65 17.12 -23.14 -7.38
CA GLY A 65 16.79 -22.70 -8.74
C GLY A 65 15.37 -22.17 -8.82
N PHE A 66 15.14 -21.27 -9.77
CA PHE A 66 13.82 -20.74 -10.10
C PHE A 66 13.69 -20.46 -11.59
N ASP A 67 12.48 -20.60 -12.12
CA ASP A 67 12.19 -20.39 -13.53
C ASP A 67 11.39 -19.12 -13.74
N ILE A 68 11.96 -18.16 -14.48
CA ILE A 68 11.24 -17.02 -15.00
C ILE A 68 10.37 -17.49 -16.16
N LYS A 69 9.04 -17.40 -16.00
CA LYS A 69 8.05 -17.89 -16.98
C LYS A 69 7.79 -16.89 -18.09
N LYS A 70 8.21 -15.64 -17.89
CA LYS A 70 8.00 -14.55 -18.84
C LYS A 70 9.07 -13.49 -18.63
N ALA A 71 9.74 -13.12 -19.71
CA ALA A 71 10.74 -12.06 -19.68
C ALA A 71 10.15 -10.74 -19.14
N GLY A 72 10.92 -10.05 -18.30
CA GLY A 72 10.43 -8.90 -17.55
C GLY A 72 11.50 -8.19 -16.74
N LYS A 73 11.09 -7.10 -16.09
CA LYS A 73 11.95 -6.30 -15.21
C LYS A 73 11.72 -6.69 -13.78
N PHE A 74 12.68 -7.35 -13.14
CA PHE A 74 12.54 -7.86 -11.78
C PHE A 74 13.33 -7.05 -10.78
N LYS A 75 12.80 -6.96 -9.57
CA LYS A 75 13.50 -6.41 -8.41
C LYS A 75 13.72 -7.55 -7.42
N PHE A 76 14.97 -7.79 -7.06
CA PHE A 76 15.31 -8.78 -6.04
C PHE A 76 15.33 -8.14 -4.66
N LYS A 77 14.70 -8.81 -3.70
CA LYS A 77 14.88 -8.58 -2.27
C LYS A 77 15.37 -9.87 -1.66
N ALA A 78 16.58 -9.86 -1.14
CA ALA A 78 17.12 -10.98 -0.39
C ALA A 78 17.05 -10.63 1.09
N GLN A 79 16.50 -11.53 1.91
CA GLN A 79 16.43 -11.37 3.35
C GLN A 79 17.02 -12.62 4.01
N TRP A 80 17.87 -12.41 5.00
CA TRP A 80 18.49 -13.47 5.79
C TRP A 80 18.54 -13.05 7.27
N GLY A 81 17.40 -13.18 7.95
CA GLY A 81 17.24 -12.82 9.37
C GLY A 81 17.04 -11.32 9.66
N ASP A 82 16.61 -11.02 10.90
CA ASP A 82 16.35 -9.67 11.42
C ASP A 82 17.64 -8.86 11.58
N TRP A 83 18.04 -8.14 10.54
CA TRP A 83 19.14 -7.18 10.58
C TRP A 83 18.83 -5.95 11.46
N GLU A 84 17.55 -5.72 11.79
CA GLU A 84 17.11 -4.61 12.65
C GLU A 84 17.30 -4.89 14.15
N ASN A 85 17.45 -6.16 14.57
CA ASN A 85 17.72 -6.57 15.95
C ASN A 85 19.03 -7.37 16.02
N LEU A 86 20.16 -6.70 15.77
CA LEU A 86 21.50 -7.25 15.93
C LEU A 86 21.85 -7.35 17.43
N ASP A 87 21.31 -8.34 18.13
CA ASP A 87 21.91 -8.78 19.39
C ASP A 87 23.26 -9.45 19.04
N PRO A 88 24.41 -8.93 19.51
CA PRO A 88 25.72 -9.49 19.22
C PRO A 88 25.87 -10.98 19.60
N GLU A 89 25.08 -11.45 20.57
CA GLU A 89 25.07 -12.86 20.96
C GLU A 89 24.41 -13.76 19.90
N THR A 90 23.43 -13.24 19.15
CA THR A 90 22.64 -13.97 18.14
C THR A 90 23.15 -13.84 16.70
N GLN A 91 24.08 -12.91 16.46
CA GLN A 91 24.71 -12.71 15.16
C GLN A 91 25.41 -14.00 14.70
N ALA A 92 25.28 -14.31 13.40
CA ALA A 92 25.90 -15.49 12.82
C ALA A 92 27.42 -15.35 12.84
N GLY A 93 28.12 -16.45 13.05
CA GLY A 93 29.59 -16.51 13.02
C GLY A 93 30.20 -16.39 11.63
N PHE A 94 29.42 -15.97 10.64
CA PHE A 94 29.78 -15.99 9.22
C PHE A 94 29.00 -14.91 8.46
N ILE A 95 29.52 -14.54 7.28
CA ILE A 95 28.87 -13.64 6.33
C ILE A 95 28.24 -14.47 5.22
N THR A 96 27.03 -14.11 4.80
CA THR A 96 26.41 -14.73 3.63
C THR A 96 26.65 -13.86 2.40
N ALA A 97 27.10 -14.51 1.33
CA ALA A 97 27.13 -13.97 -0.02
C ALA A 97 26.06 -14.65 -0.87
N LEU A 98 25.35 -13.89 -1.71
CA LEU A 98 24.37 -14.39 -2.67
C LEU A 98 24.86 -14.11 -4.08
N THR A 99 24.86 -15.14 -4.92
CA THR A 99 25.07 -15.05 -6.37
C THR A 99 23.86 -15.62 -7.10
N ILE A 100 23.37 -14.95 -8.14
CA ILE A 100 22.39 -15.48 -9.07
C ILE A 100 23.05 -15.60 -10.44
N LYS A 101 22.90 -16.79 -11.03
CA LYS A 101 23.42 -17.16 -12.35
C LYS A 101 22.27 -17.46 -13.29
N ASP A 102 22.44 -17.11 -14.56
CA ASP A 102 21.51 -17.50 -15.61
C ASP A 102 21.70 -18.98 -16.03
N SER A 103 20.92 -19.43 -17.01
CA SER A 103 21.00 -20.79 -17.54
C SER A 103 22.33 -21.13 -18.23
N ALA A 104 23.13 -20.13 -18.62
CA ALA A 104 24.47 -20.30 -19.18
C ALA A 104 25.56 -20.36 -18.08
N GLY A 105 25.19 -20.07 -16.82
CA GLY A 105 26.10 -19.99 -15.68
C GLY A 105 26.75 -18.61 -15.52
N GLU A 106 26.33 -17.60 -16.29
CA GLU A 106 26.83 -16.23 -16.15
C GLU A 106 26.21 -15.57 -14.91
N VAL A 107 27.04 -14.89 -14.12
CA VAL A 107 26.60 -14.16 -12.93
C VAL A 107 25.85 -12.91 -13.34
N ILE A 108 24.56 -12.83 -12.98
CA ILE A 108 23.70 -11.68 -13.28
C ILE A 108 23.44 -10.79 -12.06
N PHE A 109 23.68 -11.33 -10.86
CA PHE A 109 23.50 -10.61 -9.61
C PHE A 109 24.39 -11.20 -8.53
N GLU A 110 24.98 -10.33 -7.72
CA GLU A 110 25.84 -10.71 -6.60
C GLU A 110 25.75 -9.66 -5.48
N THR A 111 25.78 -10.12 -4.24
CA THR A 111 25.74 -9.26 -3.05
C THR A 111 26.30 -10.00 -1.84
N THR A 112 26.78 -9.28 -0.83
CA THR A 112 27.25 -9.84 0.45
C THR A 112 26.72 -9.00 1.63
N GLY A 113 26.76 -9.55 2.84
CA GLY A 113 26.44 -8.93 4.14
C GLY A 113 26.06 -7.45 4.16
N GLU A 114 27.03 -6.54 4.00
CA GLU A 114 26.83 -5.08 4.08
C GLU A 114 26.32 -4.43 2.79
N SER A 115 26.41 -5.10 1.64
CA SER A 115 26.08 -4.55 0.33
C SER A 115 24.62 -4.71 -0.07
N LEU A 116 23.68 -4.67 0.88
CA LEU A 116 22.22 -4.66 0.66
C LEU A 116 21.70 -3.43 -0.12
N LYS A 117 22.57 -2.74 -0.88
CA LYS A 117 22.20 -1.74 -1.91
C LYS A 117 21.44 -2.36 -3.10
N ALA A 118 21.35 -3.69 -3.16
CA ALA A 118 20.58 -4.45 -4.14
C ALA A 118 19.07 -4.13 -4.13
N GLU A 119 18.51 -3.70 -2.99
CA GLU A 119 17.10 -3.33 -2.87
C GLU A 119 16.66 -2.16 -3.78
N SER A 120 17.56 -1.59 -4.59
CA SER A 120 17.22 -0.48 -5.51
C SER A 120 17.40 -0.80 -6.99
N ARG A 121 18.02 -1.93 -7.37
CA ARG A 121 18.33 -2.23 -8.77
C ARG A 121 17.25 -3.10 -9.42
N ILE A 122 16.92 -2.75 -10.67
CA ILE A 122 15.96 -3.47 -11.51
C ILE A 122 16.76 -4.24 -12.56
N PHE A 123 16.46 -5.53 -12.72
CA PHE A 123 17.14 -6.45 -13.62
C PHE A 123 16.20 -6.85 -14.77
N ASP A 124 16.69 -6.79 -15.99
CA ASP A 124 16.01 -7.36 -17.15
C ASP A 124 16.31 -8.86 -17.19
N LEU A 125 15.33 -9.71 -16.90
CA LEU A 125 15.44 -11.16 -16.95
C LEU A 125 14.68 -11.72 -18.14
N GLU A 126 15.25 -12.74 -18.77
CA GLU A 126 14.64 -13.48 -19.87
C GLU A 126 13.85 -14.70 -19.34
N GLU A 127 13.03 -15.28 -20.19
CA GLU A 127 12.35 -16.55 -19.86
C GLU A 127 13.39 -17.68 -19.76
N GLY A 128 13.41 -18.39 -18.63
CA GLY A 128 14.38 -19.46 -18.41
C GLY A 128 14.66 -19.74 -16.94
N GLY A 129 15.51 -20.76 -16.74
CA GLY A 129 15.95 -21.18 -15.42
C GLY A 129 17.14 -20.37 -14.92
N TYR A 130 17.08 -20.00 -13.65
CA TYR A 130 18.11 -19.27 -12.93
C TYR A 130 18.54 -20.09 -11.71
N THR A 131 19.82 -20.04 -11.41
CA THR A 131 20.40 -20.70 -10.23
C THR A 131 20.81 -19.65 -9.23
N LEU A 132 20.48 -19.86 -7.98
CA LEU A 132 20.95 -19.05 -6.87
C LEU A 132 21.94 -19.86 -6.05
N GLU A 133 22.93 -19.17 -5.48
CA GLU A 133 23.98 -19.76 -4.64
C GLU A 133 24.20 -18.83 -3.45
N TYR A 134 24.00 -19.36 -2.24
CA TYR A 134 24.43 -18.75 -0.99
C TYR A 134 25.76 -19.36 -0.57
N ARG A 135 26.79 -18.53 -0.41
CA ARG A 135 28.10 -18.93 0.10
C ARG A 135 28.28 -18.38 1.51
N PHE A 136 28.82 -19.22 2.40
CA PHE A 136 29.01 -18.88 3.81
C PHE A 136 30.48 -18.66 4.10
N LEU A 137 30.83 -17.41 4.38
CA LEU A 137 32.20 -16.93 4.56
C LEU A 137 32.48 -16.86 6.07
N ALA A 138 33.34 -17.73 6.58
CA ALA A 138 33.59 -17.88 8.03
C ALA A 138 34.84 -17.15 8.53
N ASN A 139 35.61 -16.53 7.65
CA ASN A 139 36.81 -15.80 8.02
C ASN A 139 37.08 -14.64 7.05
N GLN A 140 37.99 -13.74 7.44
CA GLN A 140 38.33 -12.56 6.67
C GLN A 140 39.01 -12.89 5.33
N GLU A 141 39.79 -13.97 5.27
CA GLU A 141 40.50 -14.39 4.06
C GLU A 141 39.51 -14.80 2.97
N ASP A 142 38.50 -15.59 3.32
CA ASP A 142 37.42 -16.01 2.42
C ASP A 142 36.55 -14.82 1.98
N LEU A 143 36.29 -13.87 2.89
CA LEU A 143 35.59 -12.64 2.55
C LEU A 143 36.38 -11.81 1.53
N ASP A 144 37.65 -11.55 1.80
CA ASP A 144 38.51 -10.77 0.90
C ASP A 144 38.71 -11.48 -0.44
N ALA A 145 38.82 -12.81 -0.45
CA ALA A 145 38.91 -13.60 -1.67
C ALA A 145 37.64 -13.47 -2.52
N TYR A 146 36.46 -13.58 -1.89
CA TYR A 146 35.19 -13.40 -2.55
C TYR A 146 35.02 -11.97 -3.10
N LEU A 147 35.33 -10.96 -2.28
CA LEU A 147 35.21 -9.55 -2.70
C LEU A 147 36.15 -9.22 -3.85
N LEU A 148 37.36 -9.79 -3.86
CA LEU A 148 38.33 -9.57 -4.92
C LEU A 148 37.90 -10.26 -6.23
N GLU A 149 37.36 -11.48 -6.12
CA GLU A 149 36.86 -12.26 -7.28
C GLU A 149 35.67 -11.57 -7.94
N HIS A 150 34.71 -11.08 -7.15
CA HIS A 150 33.42 -10.60 -7.64
C HIS A 150 33.33 -9.09 -7.82
N PHE A 151 33.96 -8.30 -6.94
CA PHE A 151 33.88 -6.83 -6.97
C PHE A 151 35.21 -6.15 -7.30
N GLY A 152 36.33 -6.89 -7.34
CA GLY A 152 37.66 -6.33 -7.59
C GLY A 152 38.21 -5.48 -6.43
N GLU A 153 37.61 -5.60 -5.24
CA GLU A 153 37.93 -4.82 -4.05
C GLU A 153 38.17 -5.75 -2.84
N LYS A 154 38.71 -5.23 -1.75
CA LYS A 154 38.84 -5.94 -0.46
C LYS A 154 38.04 -5.22 0.60
N SER A 155 37.76 -5.88 1.72
CA SER A 155 37.12 -5.22 2.85
C SER A 155 38.01 -4.08 3.38
N GLU A 156 37.43 -2.91 3.62
CA GLU A 156 38.17 -1.76 4.19
C GLU A 156 38.50 -2.00 5.67
N GLU A 157 37.61 -2.69 6.40
CA GLU A 157 37.77 -3.05 7.80
C GLU A 157 37.56 -4.56 7.99
N PRO A 158 38.27 -5.20 8.94
CA PRO A 158 38.06 -6.60 9.26
C PRO A 158 36.68 -6.79 9.90
N ALA A 159 35.91 -7.75 9.42
CA ALA A 159 34.62 -8.06 10.00
C ALA A 159 34.80 -8.72 11.37
N ASP A 160 34.07 -8.24 12.37
CA ASP A 160 34.14 -8.70 13.77
C ASP A 160 33.15 -9.82 14.09
N CYS A 161 32.40 -10.31 13.09
CA CYS A 161 31.32 -11.28 13.27
C CYS A 161 31.77 -12.74 13.25
N PHE A 162 33.02 -13.06 12.90
CA PHE A 162 33.48 -14.44 12.73
C PHE A 162 33.64 -15.18 14.08
N LYS A 163 32.93 -16.29 14.25
CA LYS A 163 33.01 -17.16 15.44
C LYS A 163 32.56 -18.58 15.09
N ASP A 164 33.02 -19.56 15.86
CA ASP A 164 32.58 -20.95 15.74
C ASP A 164 31.19 -21.16 16.36
N GLY A 165 30.43 -22.11 15.83
CA GLY A 165 29.08 -22.43 16.30
C GLY A 165 28.19 -22.99 15.21
N THR A 166 26.92 -23.22 15.55
CA THR A 166 25.90 -23.68 14.59
C THR A 166 24.73 -22.71 14.61
N TRP A 167 24.30 -22.27 13.43
CA TRP A 167 23.16 -21.37 13.25
C TRP A 167 22.16 -21.95 12.28
N GLU A 168 20.90 -21.94 12.68
CA GLU A 168 19.77 -22.09 11.76
C GLU A 168 19.45 -20.72 11.15
N ARG A 169 19.39 -20.66 9.82
CA ARG A 169 19.12 -19.45 9.07
C ARG A 169 18.03 -19.69 8.03
N GLU A 170 17.04 -18.82 8.03
CA GLU A 170 16.04 -18.73 6.97
C GLU A 170 16.53 -17.71 5.94
N TYR A 171 16.61 -18.15 4.69
CA TYR A 171 16.93 -17.31 3.55
C TYR A 171 15.67 -17.16 2.70
N SER A 172 15.30 -15.92 2.38
CA SER A 172 14.23 -15.64 1.43
C SER A 172 14.74 -14.76 0.29
N LEU A 173 14.32 -15.10 -0.93
CA LEU A 173 14.50 -14.28 -2.12
C LEU A 173 13.13 -14.00 -2.72
N VAL A 174 12.79 -12.72 -2.79
CA VAL A 174 11.60 -12.22 -3.47
C VAL A 174 12.04 -11.58 -4.77
N ALA A 175 11.59 -12.12 -5.90
CA ALA A 175 11.72 -11.48 -7.20
C ALA A 175 10.35 -10.98 -7.64
N ASP A 176 10.15 -9.66 -7.54
CA ASP A 176 8.90 -9.01 -7.94
C ASP A 176 9.07 -8.36 -9.31
N GLU A 177 8.13 -8.60 -10.24
CA GLU A 177 8.10 -7.85 -11.50
C GLU A 177 7.83 -6.37 -11.20
N SER A 178 8.83 -5.52 -11.47
CA SER A 178 8.73 -4.07 -11.39
C SER A 178 7.92 -3.56 -12.58
N HIS A 179 6.66 -3.21 -12.33
CA HIS A 179 5.78 -2.62 -13.34
C HIS A 179 5.75 -1.08 -13.23
N PRO A 180 6.60 -0.33 -13.96
CA PRO A 180 6.39 1.11 -14.13
C PRO A 180 5.04 1.39 -14.81
N LYS A 181 4.51 0.42 -15.58
CA LYS A 181 3.22 0.51 -16.26
C LYS A 181 2.04 0.51 -15.29
N ALA A 182 2.06 -0.25 -14.20
CA ALA A 182 0.93 -0.29 -13.25
C ALA A 182 0.76 1.05 -12.52
N VAL A 183 1.87 1.67 -12.09
CA VAL A 183 1.86 3.00 -11.46
C VAL A 183 1.44 4.08 -12.46
N VAL A 184 1.97 4.05 -13.69
CA VAL A 184 1.60 5.02 -14.74
C VAL A 184 0.15 4.86 -15.16
N VAL A 185 -0.33 3.63 -15.33
CA VAL A 185 -1.73 3.32 -15.66
C VAL A 185 -2.64 3.74 -14.51
N GLY A 186 -2.28 3.43 -13.26
CA GLY A 186 -3.00 3.88 -12.06
C GLY A 186 -3.06 5.40 -11.94
N ALA A 187 -1.95 6.11 -12.21
CA ALA A 187 -1.90 7.57 -12.21
C ALA A 187 -2.74 8.20 -13.31
N LEU A 188 -2.68 7.66 -14.55
CA LEU A 188 -3.51 8.09 -15.67
C LEU A 188 -5.00 7.84 -15.38
N PHE A 189 -5.35 6.72 -14.75
CA PHE A 189 -6.72 6.45 -14.31
C PHE A 189 -7.17 7.38 -13.19
N GLY A 190 -6.32 7.66 -12.21
CA GLY A 190 -6.61 8.64 -11.16
C GLY A 190 -6.90 10.03 -11.75
N LEU A 191 -6.16 10.44 -12.78
CA LEU A 191 -6.39 11.68 -13.51
C LEU A 191 -7.70 11.66 -14.30
N ILE A 192 -8.01 10.57 -15.01
CA ILE A 192 -9.26 10.44 -15.79
C ILE A 192 -10.47 10.39 -14.86
N PHE A 193 -10.42 9.60 -13.78
CA PHE A 193 -11.50 9.49 -12.81
C PHE A 193 -11.66 10.78 -12.00
N GLY A 194 -10.56 11.38 -11.54
CA GLY A 194 -10.57 12.69 -10.87
C GLY A 194 -11.12 13.79 -11.77
N GLY A 195 -10.70 13.81 -13.05
CA GLY A 195 -11.23 14.73 -14.06
C GLY A 195 -12.72 14.49 -14.37
N PHE A 196 -13.15 13.24 -14.44
CA PHE A 196 -14.56 12.86 -14.58
C PHE A 196 -15.39 13.29 -13.36
N LEU A 197 -14.91 13.04 -12.14
CA LEU A 197 -15.57 13.45 -10.90
C LEU A 197 -15.64 14.99 -10.81
N ALA A 198 -14.57 15.69 -11.17
CA ALA A 198 -14.56 17.15 -11.25
C ALA A 198 -15.56 17.67 -12.30
N ALA A 199 -15.61 17.07 -13.49
CA ALA A 199 -16.59 17.41 -14.53
C ALA A 199 -18.04 17.10 -14.08
N LEU A 200 -18.25 15.99 -13.35
CA LEU A 200 -19.52 15.63 -12.73
C LEU A 200 -19.96 16.70 -11.72
N LEU A 201 -19.05 17.09 -10.82
CA LEU A 201 -19.27 18.16 -9.84
C LEU A 201 -19.56 19.51 -10.53
N MET A 202 -18.89 19.82 -11.64
CA MET A 202 -19.16 21.05 -12.40
C MET A 202 -20.50 21.02 -13.15
N VAL A 203 -20.87 19.89 -13.77
CA VAL A 203 -22.11 19.74 -14.54
C VAL A 203 -23.34 19.65 -13.63
N LEU A 204 -23.19 19.06 -12.45
CA LEU A 204 -24.26 18.99 -11.44
C LEU A 204 -24.27 20.22 -10.53
N GLY A 205 -23.12 20.88 -10.38
CA GLY A 205 -22.94 22.14 -9.67
C GLY A 205 -22.95 23.36 -10.57
N THR A 206 -23.51 23.32 -11.79
CA THR A 206 -23.61 24.51 -12.65
C THR A 206 -24.31 25.63 -11.88
N ARG A 207 -23.49 26.61 -11.54
CA ARG A 207 -23.70 27.74 -10.65
C ARG A 207 -24.67 28.74 -11.28
N ASP A 208 -25.84 28.88 -10.68
CA ASP A 208 -26.41 30.21 -10.54
C ASP A 208 -25.62 30.91 -9.42
N ASP A 209 -25.23 32.17 -9.61
CA ASP A 209 -24.57 33.02 -8.60
C ASP A 209 -25.41 33.15 -7.30
N LYS A 210 -26.70 32.76 -7.40
CA LYS A 210 -27.63 32.62 -6.29
C LYS A 210 -27.49 31.31 -5.49
N ASN A 211 -26.59 30.39 -5.80
CA ASN A 211 -26.44 29.08 -5.12
C ASN A 211 -25.09 28.86 -4.43
N VAL A 212 -24.34 29.92 -4.11
CA VAL A 212 -23.18 29.78 -3.21
C VAL A 212 -23.65 29.12 -1.91
N PRO A 213 -23.03 28.00 -1.49
CA PRO A 213 -23.26 27.37 -0.19
C PRO A 213 -23.16 28.43 0.91
N LYS A 214 -24.30 28.87 1.44
CA LYS A 214 -24.34 29.77 2.59
C LYS A 214 -24.69 28.94 3.80
N TYR A 215 -23.72 28.82 4.70
CA TYR A 215 -23.97 28.36 6.06
C TYR A 215 -24.48 29.55 6.87
N ASP A 216 -25.47 29.32 7.72
CA ASP A 216 -25.87 30.34 8.69
C ASP A 216 -24.88 30.38 9.88
N GLU A 217 -25.00 31.41 10.72
CA GLU A 217 -24.11 31.60 11.88
C GLU A 217 -24.15 30.41 12.85
N ARG A 218 -25.31 29.75 12.99
CA ARG A 218 -25.48 28.56 13.84
C ARG A 218 -24.67 27.38 13.28
N GLN A 219 -24.77 27.13 11.98
CA GLN A 219 -24.03 26.07 11.29
C GLN A 219 -22.52 26.32 11.38
N ILE A 220 -22.05 27.55 11.18
CA ILE A 220 -20.62 27.90 11.30
C ILE A 220 -20.10 27.67 12.73
N ALA A 221 -20.89 28.05 13.74
CA ALA A 221 -20.52 27.82 15.13
C ALA A 221 -20.40 26.32 15.46
N GLU A 222 -21.33 25.49 14.96
CA GLU A 222 -21.27 24.04 15.13
C GLU A 222 -20.12 23.41 14.34
N GLN A 223 -19.81 23.92 13.15
CA GLN A 223 -18.61 23.52 12.40
C GLN A 223 -17.33 23.78 13.20
N GLY A 224 -17.21 24.97 13.80
CA GLY A 224 -16.06 25.30 14.66
C GLY A 224 -15.89 24.33 15.84
N LYS A 225 -16.98 23.85 16.44
CA LYS A 225 -16.93 22.84 17.51
C LYS A 225 -16.50 21.47 16.97
N ALA A 226 -17.09 21.04 15.85
CA ALA A 226 -16.75 19.78 15.20
C ALA A 226 -15.28 19.72 14.79
N TYR A 227 -14.74 20.80 14.22
CA TYR A 227 -13.31 20.90 13.88
C TYR A 227 -12.42 20.76 15.11
N LYS A 228 -12.80 21.34 16.25
CA LYS A 228 -12.05 21.16 17.51
C LYS A 228 -12.06 19.71 17.97
N TYR A 229 -13.20 19.02 17.89
CA TYR A 229 -13.27 17.60 18.24
C TYR A 229 -12.36 16.76 17.33
N GLY A 230 -12.44 16.94 16.02
CA GLY A 230 -11.54 16.28 15.07
C GLY A 230 -10.07 16.55 15.39
N PHE A 231 -9.69 17.82 15.57
CA PHE A 231 -8.32 18.22 15.88
C PHE A 231 -7.77 17.56 17.15
N PHE A 232 -8.50 17.61 18.26
CA PHE A 232 -8.06 16.98 19.50
C PHE A 232 -8.04 15.45 19.41
N THR A 233 -8.98 14.83 18.69
CA THR A 233 -8.95 13.39 18.40
C THR A 233 -7.70 13.01 17.62
N ALA A 234 -7.35 13.75 16.57
CA ALA A 234 -6.14 13.50 15.79
C ALA A 234 -4.88 13.65 16.64
N LEU A 235 -4.81 14.72 17.46
CA LEU A 235 -3.68 14.98 18.35
C LEU A 235 -3.49 13.85 19.36
N MET A 236 -4.56 13.40 20.02
CA MET A 236 -4.51 12.27 20.96
C MET A 236 -4.10 10.97 20.27
N MET A 237 -4.68 10.67 19.10
CA MET A 237 -4.36 9.45 18.37
C MET A 237 -2.92 9.43 17.84
N LEU A 238 -2.41 10.57 17.34
CA LEU A 238 -1.00 10.71 16.96
C LEU A 238 -0.08 10.56 18.16
N ALA A 239 -0.44 11.12 19.32
CA ALA A 239 0.32 10.92 20.55
C ALA A 239 0.36 9.43 20.95
N LEU A 240 -0.76 8.70 20.81
CA LEU A 240 -0.79 7.25 21.05
C LEU A 240 0.11 6.48 20.08
N VAL A 241 0.08 6.81 18.78
CA VAL A 241 0.95 6.22 17.75
C VAL A 241 2.43 6.52 18.03
N ALA A 242 2.75 7.74 18.48
CA ALA A 242 4.11 8.09 18.88
C ALA A 242 4.54 7.32 20.14
N CYS A 243 3.67 7.23 21.15
CA CYS A 243 3.92 6.47 22.37
C CYS A 243 4.08 4.97 22.11
N SER A 244 3.31 4.38 21.19
CA SER A 244 3.51 2.96 20.83
C SER A 244 4.88 2.72 20.22
N GLY A 245 5.37 3.66 19.40
CA GLY A 245 6.75 3.61 18.88
C GLY A 245 7.80 3.70 19.99
N LEU A 246 7.63 4.63 20.94
CA LEU A 246 8.55 4.79 22.08
C LEU A 246 8.55 3.59 23.05
N LEU A 247 7.39 2.97 23.24
CA LEU A 247 7.21 1.81 24.11
C LEU A 247 7.43 0.48 23.40
N GLN A 248 7.85 0.49 22.13
CA GLN A 248 8.06 -0.69 21.29
C GLN A 248 6.84 -1.63 21.28
N ILE A 249 5.63 -1.06 21.34
CA ILE A 249 4.38 -1.82 21.25
C ILE A 249 4.16 -2.16 19.78
N GLU A 250 4.21 -3.45 19.47
CA GLU A 250 3.95 -3.92 18.12
C GLU A 250 2.46 -3.81 17.79
N ILE A 251 2.15 -3.04 16.74
CA ILE A 251 0.80 -2.93 16.19
C ILE A 251 0.80 -3.62 14.83
N PRO A 252 -0.19 -4.48 14.51
CA PRO A 252 -0.22 -5.26 13.26
C PRO A 252 -0.62 -4.42 12.02
N MET A 253 -0.08 -3.20 11.91
CA MET A 253 -0.30 -2.27 10.80
C MET A 253 1.00 -1.52 10.52
N GLU A 254 1.29 -1.24 9.25
CA GLU A 254 2.36 -0.32 8.89
C GLU A 254 2.12 1.08 9.48
N GLN A 255 3.20 1.83 9.72
CA GLN A 255 3.13 3.21 10.24
C GLN A 255 2.27 4.14 9.36
N SER A 256 2.38 3.99 8.04
CA SER A 256 1.57 4.68 7.03
C SER A 256 0.07 4.34 7.15
N MET A 257 -0.25 3.08 7.44
CA MET A 257 -1.61 2.61 7.67
C MET A 257 -2.16 3.13 9.01
N LEU A 258 -1.34 3.20 10.06
CA LEU A 258 -1.71 3.82 11.35
C LEU A 258 -2.09 5.29 11.18
N CYS A 259 -1.28 6.06 10.45
CA CYS A 259 -1.60 7.46 10.11
C CYS A 259 -2.93 7.58 9.35
N THR A 260 -3.21 6.65 8.43
CA THR A 260 -4.50 6.61 7.71
C THR A 260 -5.66 6.35 8.67
N PHE A 261 -5.48 5.44 9.62
CA PHE A 261 -6.48 5.15 10.65
C PHE A 261 -6.76 6.37 11.54
N VAL A 262 -5.73 7.14 11.91
CA VAL A 262 -5.91 8.42 12.63
C VAL A 262 -6.82 9.36 11.84
N VAL A 263 -6.57 9.54 10.55
CA VAL A 263 -7.38 10.42 9.69
C VAL A 263 -8.83 9.92 9.63
N VAL A 264 -9.04 8.62 9.47
CA VAL A 264 -10.38 8.02 9.44
C VAL A 264 -11.15 8.31 10.73
N VAL A 265 -10.54 8.05 11.89
CA VAL A 265 -11.18 8.30 13.20
C VAL A 265 -11.43 9.80 13.41
N MET A 266 -10.46 10.66 13.08
CA MET A 266 -10.60 12.11 13.14
C MET A 266 -11.81 12.59 12.33
N VAL A 267 -11.91 12.17 11.07
CA VAL A 267 -13.00 12.60 10.18
C VAL A 267 -14.34 12.04 10.65
N ALA A 268 -14.39 10.79 11.12
CA ALA A 268 -15.62 10.22 11.68
C ALA A 268 -16.13 11.03 12.89
N VAL A 269 -15.24 11.32 13.85
CA VAL A 269 -15.57 12.12 15.05
C VAL A 269 -16.01 13.54 14.68
N MET A 270 -15.40 14.14 13.67
CA MET A 270 -15.77 15.46 13.17
C MET A 270 -17.10 15.44 12.40
N ALA A 271 -17.32 14.46 11.52
CA ALA A 271 -18.49 14.40 10.64
C ALA A 271 -19.79 14.18 11.41
N THR A 272 -19.76 13.41 12.49
CA THR A 272 -20.95 13.09 13.29
C THR A 272 -21.68 14.31 13.87
N PRO A 273 -21.04 15.19 14.65
CA PRO A 273 -21.71 16.41 15.13
C PRO A 273 -22.13 17.32 13.97
N LEU A 274 -21.37 17.38 12.88
CA LEU A 274 -21.78 18.14 11.69
C LEU A 274 -23.11 17.63 11.12
N ILE A 275 -23.24 16.32 10.97
CA ILE A 275 -24.46 15.69 10.44
C ILE A 275 -25.61 15.86 11.42
N MET A 276 -25.38 15.53 12.69
CA MET A 276 -26.43 15.54 13.72
C MET A 276 -26.93 16.95 14.07
N LYS A 277 -26.12 17.99 13.84
CA LYS A 277 -26.46 19.41 14.10
C LYS A 277 -26.85 20.18 12.83
N ASP A 278 -27.06 19.48 11.72
CA ASP A 278 -27.41 20.07 10.42
C ASP A 278 -26.38 21.09 9.90
N ALA A 279 -25.11 20.92 10.28
CA ALA A 279 -23.99 21.76 9.88
C ALA A 279 -23.08 21.11 8.80
N TYR A 280 -23.39 19.87 8.41
CA TYR A 280 -22.69 19.13 7.35
C TYR A 280 -23.05 19.68 5.96
N PHE A 281 -24.35 19.83 5.68
CA PHE A 281 -24.85 20.35 4.41
C PHE A 281 -25.11 21.85 4.49
N SER A 282 -24.75 22.59 3.45
CA SER A 282 -25.19 23.99 3.35
C SER A 282 -26.69 24.09 3.05
N LEU A 283 -27.29 25.25 3.35
CA LEU A 283 -28.72 25.52 3.14
C LEU A 283 -29.20 25.32 1.68
N ARG A 284 -28.27 25.35 0.71
CA ARG A 284 -28.57 25.29 -0.73
C ARG A 284 -28.00 24.04 -1.41
N GLU A 285 -27.50 23.10 -0.62
CA GLU A 285 -26.85 21.90 -1.15
C GLU A 285 -27.86 20.82 -1.52
N ASN A 286 -27.61 20.16 -2.64
CA ASN A 286 -28.42 19.01 -3.04
C ASN A 286 -27.99 17.77 -2.23
N LYS A 287 -28.58 17.59 -1.04
CA LYS A 287 -28.30 16.46 -0.13
C LYS A 287 -28.32 15.10 -0.85
N ARG A 288 -29.29 14.89 -1.76
CA ARG A 288 -29.41 13.63 -2.52
C ARG A 288 -28.21 13.36 -3.42
N PHE A 289 -27.65 14.40 -4.03
CA PHE A 289 -26.50 14.26 -4.89
C PHE A 289 -25.25 13.85 -4.09
N LEU A 290 -25.02 14.49 -2.94
CA LEU A 290 -23.86 14.18 -2.12
C LEU A 290 -23.93 12.77 -1.52
N ILE A 291 -25.12 12.34 -1.07
CA ILE A 291 -25.41 10.95 -0.65
C ILE A 291 -25.03 9.95 -1.77
N ILE A 292 -25.50 10.19 -3.00
CA ILE A 292 -25.17 9.30 -4.14
C ILE A 292 -23.65 9.26 -4.40
N VAL A 293 -22.97 10.41 -4.36
CA VAL A 293 -21.52 10.47 -4.59
C VAL A 293 -20.74 9.76 -3.49
N VAL A 294 -21.06 10.02 -2.22
CA VAL A 294 -20.44 9.36 -1.05
C VAL A 294 -20.67 7.85 -1.10
N GLY A 295 -21.89 7.42 -1.41
CA GLY A 295 -22.22 5.99 -1.60
C GLY A 295 -21.43 5.34 -2.73
N ILE A 296 -21.32 5.98 -3.90
CA ILE A 296 -20.51 5.46 -5.02
C ILE A 296 -19.03 5.36 -4.63
N LEU A 297 -18.47 6.41 -4.03
CA LEU A 297 -17.08 6.41 -3.59
C LEU A 297 -16.82 5.32 -2.53
N GLY A 298 -17.74 5.14 -1.59
CA GLY A 298 -17.68 4.09 -0.58
C GLY A 298 -17.66 2.69 -1.21
N LEU A 299 -18.55 2.43 -2.18
CA LEU A 299 -18.60 1.16 -2.91
C LEU A 299 -17.36 0.90 -3.75
N VAL A 300 -16.81 1.91 -4.43
CA VAL A 300 -15.56 1.77 -5.21
C VAL A 300 -14.39 1.43 -4.29
N ASN A 301 -14.24 2.15 -3.18
CA ASN A 301 -13.19 1.88 -2.19
C ASN A 301 -13.37 0.48 -1.58
N LEU A 302 -14.60 0.07 -1.28
CA LEU A 302 -14.88 -1.27 -0.76
C LEU A 302 -14.50 -2.36 -1.77
N ALA A 303 -14.86 -2.17 -3.04
CA ALA A 303 -14.51 -3.09 -4.12
C ALA A 303 -13.00 -3.25 -4.28
N ILE A 304 -12.23 -2.15 -4.25
CA ILE A 304 -10.77 -2.19 -4.31
C ILE A 304 -10.21 -2.93 -3.10
N GLY A 305 -10.69 -2.59 -1.90
CA GLY A 305 -10.26 -3.22 -0.66
C GLY A 305 -10.54 -4.72 -0.61
N VAL A 306 -11.73 -5.16 -1.03
CA VAL A 306 -12.07 -6.58 -1.16
C VAL A 306 -11.21 -7.26 -2.22
N GLY A 307 -10.89 -6.59 -3.32
CA GLY A 307 -9.93 -7.08 -4.32
C GLY A 307 -8.52 -7.28 -3.73
N ALA A 308 -8.06 -6.38 -2.87
CA ALA A 308 -6.79 -6.52 -2.17
C ALA A 308 -6.79 -7.72 -1.20
N ILE A 309 -7.88 -7.94 -0.47
CA ILE A 309 -8.07 -9.14 0.37
C ILE A 309 -8.01 -10.41 -0.50
N ALA A 310 -8.79 -10.46 -1.58
CA ALA A 310 -8.91 -11.64 -2.42
C ALA A 310 -7.60 -12.00 -3.14
N SER A 311 -6.74 -11.01 -3.41
CA SER A 311 -5.41 -11.21 -4.02
C SER A 311 -4.28 -11.40 -3.00
N GLY A 312 -4.59 -11.47 -1.70
CA GLY A 312 -3.56 -11.64 -0.65
C GLY A 312 -2.68 -10.41 -0.42
N ARG A 313 -2.95 -9.28 -1.08
CA ARG A 313 -2.15 -8.04 -1.04
C ARG A 313 -2.48 -7.13 0.15
N ILE A 314 -3.28 -7.61 1.11
CA ILE A 314 -3.67 -6.82 2.29
C ILE A 314 -2.55 -6.72 3.34
N MET A 315 -1.64 -7.70 3.35
CA MET A 315 -0.51 -7.73 4.27
C MET A 315 0.80 -7.44 3.53
N ALA A 316 1.72 -6.78 4.22
CA ALA A 316 3.14 -6.72 3.89
C ALA A 316 3.91 -6.98 5.20
N ASP A 317 4.86 -7.91 5.17
CA ASP A 317 5.68 -8.28 6.33
C ASP A 317 4.86 -8.61 7.59
N GLY A 318 3.76 -9.37 7.40
CA GLY A 318 2.84 -9.76 8.48
C GLY A 318 1.96 -8.63 9.05
N LYS A 319 2.10 -7.39 8.55
CA LYS A 319 1.33 -6.22 8.98
C LYS A 319 0.35 -5.78 7.90
N VAL A 320 -0.76 -5.15 8.29
CA VAL A 320 -1.67 -4.55 7.31
C VAL A 320 -0.96 -3.41 6.60
N SER A 321 -0.82 -3.53 5.28
CA SER A 321 -0.09 -2.56 4.47
C SER A 321 -0.96 -1.35 4.14
N PHE A 322 -0.34 -0.19 3.92
CA PHE A 322 -1.08 0.98 3.45
C PHE A 322 -1.73 0.72 2.08
N MET A 323 -1.00 0.09 1.16
CA MET A 323 -1.48 -0.20 -0.19
C MET A 323 -2.68 -1.15 -0.20
N GLY A 324 -2.71 -2.12 0.72
CA GLY A 324 -3.80 -3.08 0.84
C GLY A 324 -4.97 -2.60 1.70
N GLY A 325 -4.69 -1.86 2.78
CA GLY A 325 -5.66 -1.49 3.81
C GLY A 325 -6.34 -0.14 3.63
N ALA A 326 -5.72 0.83 2.95
CA ALA A 326 -6.23 2.22 2.92
C ALA A 326 -7.61 2.34 2.27
N ASN A 327 -7.87 1.60 1.19
CA ASN A 327 -9.18 1.62 0.52
C ASN A 327 -10.29 1.03 1.41
N LEU A 328 -10.00 0.02 2.24
CA LEU A 328 -10.96 -0.50 3.22
C LEU A 328 -11.28 0.52 4.30
N ALA A 329 -10.26 1.21 4.82
CA ALA A 329 -10.44 2.25 5.82
C ALA A 329 -11.25 3.44 5.28
N ALA A 330 -10.97 3.86 4.04
CA ALA A 330 -11.74 4.89 3.35
C ALA A 330 -13.19 4.44 3.09
N ALA A 331 -13.40 3.20 2.66
CA ALA A 331 -14.74 2.63 2.47
C ALA A 331 -15.54 2.65 3.78
N ALA A 332 -14.93 2.19 4.88
CA ALA A 332 -15.56 2.16 6.20
C ALA A 332 -16.00 3.57 6.64
N LEU A 333 -15.14 4.58 6.45
CA LEU A 333 -15.47 5.97 6.75
C LEU A 333 -16.63 6.50 5.92
N LEU A 334 -16.61 6.28 4.61
CA LEU A 334 -17.64 6.78 3.70
C LEU A 334 -19.00 6.12 3.99
N ILE A 335 -19.00 4.80 4.23
CA ILE A 335 -20.21 4.07 4.64
C ILE A 335 -20.72 4.57 5.98
N TYR A 336 -19.83 4.84 6.94
CA TYR A 336 -20.20 5.43 8.23
C TYR A 336 -20.90 6.79 8.07
N ILE A 337 -20.32 7.69 7.26
CA ILE A 337 -20.89 9.01 6.97
C ILE A 337 -22.28 8.86 6.30
N GLU A 338 -22.39 7.97 5.31
CA GLU A 338 -23.63 7.69 4.60
C GLU A 338 -24.73 7.20 5.57
N ILE A 339 -24.40 6.25 6.43
CA ILE A 339 -25.31 5.72 7.46
C ILE A 339 -25.73 6.84 8.42
N ALA A 340 -24.79 7.67 8.89
CA ALA A 340 -25.10 8.78 9.79
C ALA A 340 -26.08 9.78 9.14
N ILE A 341 -25.91 10.10 7.86
CA ILE A 341 -26.83 10.96 7.10
C ILE A 341 -28.22 10.32 6.98
N ILE A 342 -28.29 9.01 6.69
CA ILE A 342 -29.55 8.28 6.59
C ILE A 342 -30.26 8.25 7.95
N ILE A 343 -29.55 7.94 9.04
CA ILE A 343 -30.11 7.93 10.40
C ILE A 343 -30.70 9.29 10.74
N LYS A 344 -29.94 10.38 10.52
CA LYS A 344 -30.43 11.74 10.75
C LYS A 344 -31.69 12.03 9.92
N SER A 345 -31.69 11.65 8.63
CA SER A 345 -32.85 11.82 7.75
C SER A 345 -34.10 11.04 8.21
N ILE A 346 -33.92 9.92 8.93
CA ILE A 346 -35.02 9.15 9.52
C ILE A 346 -35.51 9.82 10.81
N ILE A 347 -34.61 10.36 11.63
CA ILE A 347 -34.95 11.08 12.86
C ILE A 347 -35.78 12.31 12.53
N ASP A 348 -35.34 13.14 11.57
CA ASP A 348 -36.04 14.37 11.19
C ASP A 348 -37.47 14.09 10.72
N LYS A 349 -37.67 13.00 9.96
CA LYS A 349 -39.01 12.57 9.50
C LYS A 349 -39.94 12.09 10.61
N LYS A 350 -39.41 11.71 11.78
CA LYS A 350 -40.24 11.31 12.94
C LYS A 350 -40.64 12.50 13.79
N GLU A 351 -39.89 13.60 13.70
CA GLU A 351 -40.15 14.83 14.44
C GLU A 351 -41.17 15.74 13.70
N ASP A 352 -41.37 15.52 12.40
CA ASP A 352 -42.40 16.14 11.54
C ASP A 352 -43.76 15.42 11.59
#